data_AF-F8NR66-F1
#
_entry.id   AF-F8NR66-F1
#
_cell.length_a   1.000
_cell.length_b   1.000
_cell.length_c   1.000
_cell.angle_alpha   90.00
_cell.angle_beta   90.00
_cell.angle_gamma   90.00
#
_symmetry.space_group_name_H-M   'P 1'
#
loop_
_entity.id
_entity.type
_entity.pdbx_description
1 polymer ?
#
loop_
_entity_poly.entity_id
_entity_poly.type
_entity_poly.pdbx_seq_one_letter_code
_entity_poly.pdbx_strand_id
1 'polypeptide(L)'
;MLAAQRNQQDNPKLKPRLELCDDPDSSRVTATLELPGLKANDIAIHLDGSRLIISGERRSNIPPDKVLADSKYPVKEIKYGKFDRIVDVPAGTMMSTVSASMSDGMLLV
;
A
#
# COMPACT_ATOMS: atom_id res chain seq x y z
N MET A 1 -13.47 -27.42 -27.22
CA MET A 1 -12.90 -26.25 -27.92
C MET A 1 -13.91 -25.12 -27.77
N LEU A 2 -13.64 -23.91 -27.27
CA LEU A 2 -12.44 -23.15 -26.90
C LEU A 2 -12.92 -22.08 -25.89
N ALA A 3 -12.05 -21.68 -24.96
CA ALA A 3 -12.38 -20.87 -23.79
C ALA A 3 -12.28 -19.35 -24.04
N ALA A 4 -12.94 -18.62 -23.13
CA ALA A 4 -12.50 -17.37 -22.48
C ALA A 4 -12.59 -16.04 -23.26
N GLN A 5 -13.41 -15.15 -22.70
CA GLN A 5 -13.07 -13.73 -22.61
C GLN A 5 -13.21 -13.27 -21.15
N ARG A 6 -12.07 -13.26 -20.43
CA ARG A 6 -11.84 -12.39 -19.28
C ARG A 6 -10.54 -11.66 -19.56
N ASN A 7 -10.63 -10.46 -20.12
CA ASN A 7 -9.55 -9.48 -20.11
C ASN A 7 -9.84 -8.48 -19.00
N GLN A 8 -9.53 -8.87 -17.76
CA GLN A 8 -9.00 -7.91 -16.81
C GLN A 8 -7.50 -8.18 -16.80
N GLN A 9 -6.69 -7.24 -17.27
CA GLN A 9 -5.25 -7.30 -17.07
C GLN A 9 -5.02 -7.34 -15.55
N ASP A 10 -4.74 -8.54 -15.03
CA ASP A 10 -4.27 -8.75 -13.66
C ASP A 10 -2.88 -8.10 -13.55
N ASN A 11 -2.86 -6.77 -13.44
CA ASN A 11 -1.68 -6.08 -12.97
C ASN A 11 -1.60 -6.39 -11.47
N PRO A 12 -0.64 -7.20 -11.00
CA PRO A 12 -0.60 -7.60 -9.60
C PRO A 12 -0.50 -6.35 -8.75
N LYS A 13 -1.56 -6.07 -7.96
CA LYS A 13 -1.57 -4.94 -7.04
C LYS A 13 -0.35 -5.05 -6.14
N LEU A 14 0.36 -3.94 -5.97
CA LEU A 14 1.42 -3.86 -4.99
C LEU A 14 0.80 -4.19 -3.62
N LYS A 15 1.44 -5.08 -2.86
CA LYS A 15 1.04 -5.43 -1.50
C LYS A 15 2.17 -5.03 -0.56
N PRO A 16 2.19 -3.77 -0.07
CA PRO A 16 3.13 -3.34 0.96
C PRO A 16 3.08 -4.31 2.14
N ARG A 17 4.18 -4.58 2.84
CA ARG A 17 4.11 -5.32 4.12
C ARG A 17 3.51 -4.43 5.20
N LEU A 18 2.93 -5.08 6.20
CA LEU A 18 2.24 -4.44 7.30
C LEU A 18 2.48 -5.24 8.58
N GLU A 19 2.76 -4.52 9.65
CA GLU A 19 2.73 -5.00 11.02
C GLU A 19 1.49 -4.40 11.70
N LEU A 20 0.79 -5.19 12.51
CA LEU A 20 -0.38 -4.77 13.27
C LEU A 20 -0.15 -5.16 14.73
N CYS A 21 -0.30 -4.20 15.63
CA CYS A 21 -0.19 -4.41 17.06
C CYS A 21 -1.48 -3.93 17.74
N ASP A 22 -2.14 -4.84 18.43
CA ASP A 22 -3.28 -4.56 19.31
C ASP A 22 -2.82 -4.87 20.74
N ASP A 23 -2.41 -3.83 21.46
CA ASP A 23 -1.87 -3.93 22.81
C ASP A 23 -3.04 -3.95 23.82
N PRO A 24 -3.21 -5.04 24.60
CA PRO A 24 -4.33 -5.15 25.54
C PRO A 24 -4.30 -4.11 26.66
N ASP A 25 -3.14 -3.51 26.94
CA ASP A 25 -2.99 -2.46 27.94
C ASP A 25 -3.19 -1.03 27.36
N SER A 26 -3.44 -0.95 26.04
CA SER A 26 -3.67 0.29 25.29
C SER A 26 -5.08 0.31 24.69
N SER A 27 -5.65 1.51 24.55
CA SER A 27 -6.88 1.70 23.77
C SER A 27 -6.64 1.87 22.27
N ARG A 28 -5.38 1.75 21.82
CA ARG A 28 -4.96 2.03 20.45
C ARG A 28 -4.51 0.75 19.76
N VAL A 29 -5.11 0.49 18.59
CA VAL A 29 -4.54 -0.42 17.59
C VAL A 29 -3.56 0.37 16.74
N THR A 30 -2.36 -0.17 16.50
CA THR A 30 -1.30 0.48 15.73
C THR A 30 -0.93 -0.36 14.52
N ALA A 31 -0.89 0.24 13.33
CA ALA A 31 -0.45 -0.40 12.10
C ALA A 31 0.78 0.30 11.53
N THR A 32 1.81 -0.48 11.17
CA THR A 32 3.03 0.02 10.53
C THR A 32 3.17 -0.59 9.13
N LEU A 33 3.29 0.22 8.09
CA LEU A 33 3.42 -0.23 6.70
C LEU A 33 4.77 0.20 6.10
N GLU A 34 5.41 -0.72 5.35
CA GLU A 34 6.57 -0.37 4.54
C GLU A 34 6.13 0.32 3.23
N LEU A 35 6.37 1.62 3.13
CA LEU A 35 6.06 2.44 1.97
C LEU A 35 7.30 3.21 1.46
N PRO A 36 8.46 2.55 1.26
CA PRO A 36 9.66 3.23 0.76
C PRO A 36 9.41 3.94 -0.57
N GLY A 37 10.00 5.12 -0.70
CA GLY A 37 9.91 5.97 -1.89
C GLY A 37 8.59 6.74 -2.03
N LEU A 38 7.67 6.65 -1.06
CA LEU A 38 6.42 7.42 -1.04
C LEU A 38 6.51 8.55 -0.01
N LYS A 39 5.89 9.69 -0.32
CA LYS A 39 5.68 10.81 0.59
C LYS A 39 4.29 10.70 1.23
N ALA A 40 4.07 11.41 2.33
CA ALA A 40 2.76 11.42 3.00
C ALA A 40 1.61 11.83 2.08
N ASN A 41 1.84 12.76 1.15
CA ASN A 41 0.84 13.21 0.18
C ASN A 41 0.58 12.23 -0.98
N ASP A 42 1.36 11.15 -1.09
CA ASP A 42 1.09 10.04 -2.01
C ASP A 42 0.15 8.98 -1.41
N ILE A 43 -0.21 9.14 -0.12
CA ILE A 43 -1.00 8.18 0.66
C ILE A 43 -2.38 8.76 0.95
N ALA A 44 -3.42 7.96 0.71
CA ALA A 44 -4.78 8.25 1.13
C ALA A 44 -5.24 7.23 2.18
N ILE A 45 -5.74 7.74 3.30
CA ILE A 45 -6.32 6.96 4.40
C ILE A 45 -7.79 7.32 4.51
N HIS A 46 -8.66 6.32 4.47
CA HIS A 46 -10.10 6.50 4.66
C HIS A 46 -10.69 5.36 5.47
N LEU A 47 -11.86 5.61 6.05
CA LEU A 47 -12.60 4.63 6.84
C LEU A 47 -13.90 4.26 6.10
N ASP A 48 -14.11 2.97 5.86
CA ASP A 48 -15.35 2.40 5.33
C ASP A 48 -15.95 1.41 6.34
N GLY A 49 -16.89 1.88 7.16
CA GLY A 49 -17.41 1.14 8.31
C GLY A 49 -16.30 0.85 9.32
N SER A 50 -16.05 -0.43 9.60
CA SER A 50 -14.96 -0.88 10.50
C SER A 50 -13.67 -1.24 9.75
N ARG A 51 -13.45 -0.67 8.55
CA ARG A 51 -12.27 -0.96 7.72
C ARG A 51 -11.50 0.31 7.45
N LEU A 52 -10.28 0.38 7.97
CA LEU A 52 -9.32 1.42 7.64
C LEU A 52 -8.60 1.01 6.35
N ILE A 53 -8.74 1.84 5.32
CA ILE A 53 -8.21 1.58 3.99
C ILE A 53 -7.08 2.57 3.71
N ILE A 54 -5.88 2.03 3.52
CA ILE A 54 -4.65 2.77 3.25
C ILE A 54 -4.25 2.48 1.80
N SER A 55 -4.25 3.51 0.96
CA SER A 55 -4.09 3.38 -0.49
C SER A 55 -3.06 4.36 -1.03
N GLY A 56 -2.51 4.04 -2.20
CA GLY A 56 -1.53 4.88 -2.88
C GLY A 56 -0.97 4.21 -4.12
N GLU A 57 0.06 4.83 -4.72
CA GLU A 57 0.72 4.31 -5.91
C GLU A 57 2.23 4.50 -5.86
N ARG A 58 2.99 3.40 -5.87
CA ARG A 58 4.45 3.47 -6.04
C ARG A 58 4.79 3.48 -7.52
N ARG A 59 5.33 4.60 -8.01
CA ARG A 59 5.79 4.75 -9.40
C ARG A 59 7.28 4.47 -9.53
N SER A 60 7.71 3.96 -10.69
CA SER A 60 9.12 3.81 -10.99
C SER A 60 9.71 5.13 -11.47
N ASN A 61 10.90 5.45 -11.00
CA ASN A 61 11.68 6.57 -11.52
C ASN A 61 12.42 6.21 -12.81
N ILE A 62 12.44 4.92 -13.18
CA ILE A 62 13.01 4.48 -14.45
C ILE A 62 11.89 4.47 -15.50
N PRO A 63 12.02 5.25 -16.58
CA PRO A 63 11.05 5.25 -17.67
C PRO A 63 10.82 3.83 -18.23
N PRO A 64 9.57 3.41 -18.53
CA PRO A 64 9.26 2.04 -18.96
C PRO A 64 10.05 1.55 -20.17
N ASP A 65 10.31 2.45 -21.12
CA ASP A 65 11.13 2.25 -22.33
C ASP A 65 12.60 1.96 -22.01
N LYS A 66 13.12 2.44 -20.89
CA LYS A 66 14.52 2.24 -20.46
C LYS A 66 14.75 0.99 -19.60
N VAL A 67 13.70 0.40 -19.03
CA VAL A 67 13.82 -0.78 -18.14
C VAL A 67 14.16 -2.06 -18.92
N LEU A 68 13.75 -2.16 -20.18
CA LEU A 68 13.80 -3.41 -20.94
C LEU A 68 14.56 -3.33 -22.29
N ALA A 69 14.73 -2.14 -22.88
CA ALA A 69 15.24 -2.05 -24.25
C ALA A 69 16.78 -1.99 -24.38
N ASP A 70 17.52 -1.46 -23.40
CA ASP A 70 18.97 -1.19 -23.59
C ASP A 70 19.84 -1.35 -22.31
N SER A 71 19.32 -1.96 -21.24
CA SER A 71 20.11 -2.12 -20.02
C SER A 71 21.11 -3.27 -20.15
N LYS A 72 22.39 -2.98 -19.88
CA LYS A 72 23.47 -3.97 -19.84
C LYS A 72 23.30 -5.00 -18.71
N TYR A 73 22.55 -4.66 -17.65
CA TYR A 73 22.28 -5.51 -16.49
C TYR A 73 20.87 -5.25 -15.95
N PRO A 74 19.81 -5.76 -16.59
CA PRO A 74 18.45 -5.53 -16.14
C PRO A 74 18.13 -6.42 -14.93
N VAL A 75 17.96 -5.81 -13.75
CA VAL A 75 17.42 -6.47 -12.55
C VAL A 75 16.23 -5.66 -12.05
N LYS A 76 15.11 -6.34 -11.77
CA LYS A 76 13.89 -5.70 -11.28
C LYS A 76 13.28 -6.52 -10.13
N GLU A 77 13.63 -6.13 -8.92
CA GLU A 77 13.09 -6.74 -7.69
C GLU A 77 12.04 -5.83 -7.03
N ILE A 78 12.15 -4.51 -7.24
CA ILE A 78 11.21 -3.53 -6.71
C ILE A 78 9.89 -3.64 -7.45
N LYS A 79 8.83 -3.89 -6.68
CA LYS A 79 7.44 -3.88 -7.15
C LYS A 79 6.90 -2.46 -7.16
N TYR A 80 6.21 -2.11 -8.24
CA TYR A 80 5.57 -0.83 -8.48
C TYR A 80 4.08 -1.03 -8.77
N GLY A 81 3.30 0.02 -8.66
CA GLY A 81 1.87 0.03 -8.96
C GLY A 81 1.03 0.55 -7.80
N LYS A 82 -0.28 0.52 -8.02
CA LYS A 82 -1.29 0.87 -7.02
C LYS A 82 -1.37 -0.19 -5.94
N PHE A 83 -1.63 0.24 -4.72
CA PHE A 83 -1.89 -0.63 -3.60
C PHE A 83 -3.08 -0.14 -2.80
N ASP A 84 -3.75 -1.10 -2.16
CA ASP A 84 -4.77 -0.86 -1.15
C ASP A 84 -4.52 -1.89 -0.04
N ARG A 85 -4.24 -1.42 1.17
CA ARG A 85 -4.15 -2.24 2.39
C ARG A 85 -5.36 -1.93 3.24
N ILE A 86 -6.06 -2.98 3.64
CA ILE A 86 -7.21 -2.91 4.52
C ILE A 86 -6.80 -3.45 5.89
N VAL A 87 -7.12 -2.71 6.93
CA VAL A 87 -6.98 -3.10 8.33
C VAL A 87 -8.35 -3.02 8.98
N ASP A 88 -8.80 -4.10 9.58
CA ASP A 88 -10.02 -4.08 10.38
C ASP A 88 -9.74 -3.32 11.68
N VAL A 89 -10.64 -2.41 12.03
CA VAL A 89 -10.52 -1.57 13.22
C VAL A 89 -11.73 -1.78 14.13
N PRO A 90 -11.63 -1.43 15.43
CA PRO A 90 -12.75 -1.53 16.35
C PRO A 90 -14.01 -0.84 15.84
N ALA A 91 -15.17 -1.41 16.16
CA ALA A 91 -16.44 -0.79 15.80
C ALA A 91 -16.57 0.59 16.44
N GLY A 92 -17.03 1.58 15.65
CA GLY A 92 -17.19 2.96 16.12
C GLY A 92 -15.92 3.80 16.09
N THR A 93 -14.80 3.31 15.55
CA THR A 93 -13.66 4.17 15.18
C THR A 93 -14.14 5.32 14.31
N MET A 94 -13.66 6.53 14.58
CA MET A 94 -13.97 7.72 13.80
C MET A 94 -12.71 8.20 13.10
N MET A 95 -12.82 8.73 11.88
CA MET A 95 -11.65 9.26 11.17
C MET A 95 -10.92 10.36 11.98
N SER A 96 -11.66 11.13 12.79
CA SER A 96 -11.09 12.15 13.67
C SER A 96 -10.21 11.60 14.80
N THR A 97 -10.31 10.31 15.13
CA THR A 97 -9.46 9.66 16.15
C THR A 97 -8.25 8.95 15.54
N VAL A 98 -8.16 8.89 14.21
CA VAL A 98 -7.03 8.27 13.49
C VAL A 98 -5.93 9.31 13.32
N SER A 99 -4.71 8.95 13.70
CA SER A 99 -3.50 9.74 13.47
C SER A 99 -2.56 8.98 12.56
N ALA A 100 -1.86 9.66 11.66
CA ALA A 100 -0.88 9.02 10.80
C ALA A 100 0.42 9.82 10.74
N SER A 101 1.56 9.14 10.70
CA SER A 101 2.88 9.74 10.49
C SER A 101 3.70 8.91 9.51
N MET A 102 4.47 9.60 8.67
CA MET A 102 5.34 8.99 7.66
C MET A 102 6.78 9.41 7.95
N SER A 103 7.66 8.43 8.18
CA SER A 103 9.10 8.65 8.37
C SER A 103 9.88 7.51 7.76
N ASP A 104 11.00 7.81 7.10
CA ASP A 104 11.97 6.79 6.63
C ASP A 104 11.36 5.69 5.74
N GLY A 105 10.33 6.03 4.97
CA GLY A 105 9.61 5.08 4.13
C GLY A 105 8.67 4.16 4.92
N MET A 106 8.36 4.48 6.17
CA MET A 106 7.44 3.74 7.03
C MET A 106 6.25 4.64 7.40
N LEU A 107 5.05 4.11 7.22
CA LEU A 107 3.81 4.75 7.63
C LEU A 107 3.34 4.11 8.94
N LEU A 108 3.21 4.91 9.98
CA LEU A 108 2.58 4.53 11.25
C LEU A 108 1.18 5.14 11.30
N VAL A 109 0.17 4.32 11.60
CA VAL A 109 -1.24 4.73 11.75
C VAL A 109 -1.84 4.13 13.00
#